data_AF-A0A953Z3R0-F1
#
_entry.id   AF-A0A953Z3R0-F1
#
_cell.length_a   1.000
_cell.length_b   1.000
_cell.length_c   1.000
_cell.angle_alpha   90.00
_cell.angle_beta   90.00
_cell.angle_gamma   90.00
#
_symmetry.space_group_name_H-M   'P 1'
#
loop_
_entity.id
_entity.type
_entity.pdbx_description
1 polymer ?
#
loop_
_entity_poly.entity_id
_entity_poly.type
_entity_poly.pdbx_seq_one_letter_code
_entity_poly.pdbx_strand_id
1 'polypeptide(L)'
;MQPSARSFVIRSLVAIFALASLVRESVAQGVEIGFEERFALATDRAEALAELIPGTRDYYFYHCLYRQQRGEYDEVDRLLATWIERYGRTARVNEIENRQALLRSGQDPDATYDFLRNRLGLRFDAQQHVRG
;
A
#
# COMPACT_ATOMS: atom_id res chain seq x y z
N MET A 1 -30.76 -41.82 40.28
CA MET A 1 -30.79 -40.34 40.37
C MET A 1 -29.72 -39.81 39.41
N GLN A 2 -30.09 -39.60 38.14
CA GLN A 2 -29.16 -39.18 37.09
C GLN A 2 -29.49 -37.75 36.64
N PRO A 3 -28.55 -36.79 36.69
CA PRO A 3 -28.77 -35.45 36.16
C PRO A 3 -28.81 -35.49 34.62
N SER A 4 -29.80 -34.81 34.04
CA SER A 4 -30.13 -34.88 32.62
C SER A 4 -29.09 -34.22 31.71
N ALA A 5 -28.70 -34.92 30.64
CA ALA A 5 -27.71 -34.54 29.63
C ALA A 5 -27.97 -33.18 28.95
N ARG A 6 -29.19 -32.64 29.06
CA ARG A 6 -29.60 -31.33 28.51
C ARG A 6 -28.91 -30.15 29.18
N SER A 7 -28.57 -30.27 30.46
CA SER A 7 -27.83 -29.26 31.23
C SER A 7 -26.39 -29.09 30.71
N PHE A 8 -25.78 -30.17 30.22
CA PHE A 8 -24.40 -30.17 29.75
C PHE A 8 -24.27 -29.51 28.37
N VAL A 9 -25.18 -29.82 27.44
CA VAL A 9 -25.16 -29.27 26.07
C VAL A 9 -25.39 -27.75 26.05
N ILE A 10 -26.30 -27.25 26.89
CA ILE A 10 -26.59 -25.81 27.00
C ILE A 10 -25.40 -25.06 27.63
N ARG A 11 -24.72 -25.67 28.60
CA ARG A 11 -23.50 -25.11 29.21
C ARG A 11 -22.31 -25.11 28.26
N SER A 12 -22.18 -26.12 27.39
CA SER A 12 -21.13 -26.20 26.36
C SER A 12 -21.32 -25.19 25.22
N LEU A 13 -22.56 -24.89 24.82
CA LEU A 13 -22.86 -23.88 23.78
C LEU A 13 -22.60 -22.43 24.26
N VAL A 14 -22.87 -22.13 25.54
CA VAL A 14 -22.56 -20.83 26.14
C VAL A 14 -21.04 -20.64 26.29
N ALA A 15 -20.28 -21.71 26.56
CA ALA A 15 -18.83 -21.65 26.68
C ALA A 15 -18.12 -21.37 25.34
N ILE A 16 -18.67 -21.84 24.21
CA ILE A 16 -18.13 -21.55 22.86
C ILE A 16 -18.46 -20.11 22.44
N PHE A 17 -19.64 -19.60 22.80
CA PHE A 17 -20.00 -18.20 22.55
C PHE A 17 -19.21 -17.21 23.43
N ALA A 18 -18.83 -17.62 24.65
CA ALA A 18 -18.00 -16.80 25.53
C ALA A 18 -16.53 -16.73 25.09
N LEU A 19 -16.01 -17.75 24.40
CA LEU A 19 -14.63 -17.76 23.88
C LEU A 19 -14.50 -16.95 22.57
N ALA A 20 -15.58 -16.83 21.79
CA ALA A 20 -15.59 -16.01 20.57
C ALA A 20 -15.55 -14.49 20.83
N SER A 21 -15.96 -14.04 22.03
CA SER A 21 -15.97 -12.63 22.41
C SER A 21 -14.60 -12.09 22.87
N LEU A 22 -13.56 -12.93 22.91
CA LEU A 22 -12.21 -12.51 23.29
C LEU A 22 -11.35 -11.98 22.15
N VAL A 23 -11.82 -12.00 20.90
CA VAL A 23 -11.22 -11.18 19.84
C VAL A 23 -11.75 -9.75 19.98
N ARG A 24 -11.46 -9.14 21.12
CA ARG A 24 -11.57 -7.69 21.30
C ARG A 24 -10.46 -7.08 20.46
N GLU A 25 -10.86 -6.25 19.50
CA GLU A 25 -9.99 -5.34 18.78
C GLU A 25 -8.98 -4.72 19.75
N SER A 26 -7.70 -4.83 19.40
CA SER A 26 -6.65 -4.04 20.04
C SER A 26 -6.96 -2.57 19.78
N VAL A 27 -7.76 -1.95 20.66
CA VAL A 27 -8.00 -0.51 20.62
C VAL A 27 -6.63 0.14 20.81
N ALA A 28 -6.11 0.71 19.73
CA ALA A 28 -4.85 1.42 19.69
C ALA A 28 -4.83 2.46 20.82
N GLN A 29 -3.74 2.49 21.58
CA GLN A 29 -3.56 3.37 22.72
C GLN A 29 -3.59 4.84 22.28
N GLY A 30 -4.73 5.52 22.47
CA GLY A 30 -4.88 6.93 22.88
C GLY A 30 -4.15 8.08 22.18
N VAL A 31 -3.29 7.83 21.19
CA VAL A 31 -2.67 8.85 20.33
C VAL A 31 -3.50 8.95 19.06
N GLU A 32 -3.86 10.16 18.66
CA GLU A 32 -4.48 10.38 17.35
C GLU A 32 -3.46 9.99 16.28
N ILE A 33 -3.66 8.82 15.68
CA ILE A 33 -2.78 8.30 14.64
C ILE A 33 -2.97 9.11 13.35
N GLY A 34 -1.86 9.45 12.69
CA GLY A 34 -1.86 10.24 11.46
C GLY A 34 -2.54 9.51 10.29
N PHE A 35 -2.79 10.21 9.18
CA PHE A 35 -3.38 9.59 7.99
C PHE A 35 -2.51 8.44 7.47
N GLU A 36 -1.18 8.64 7.44
CA GLU A 36 -0.18 7.65 7.04
C GLU A 36 -0.36 6.33 7.80
N GLU A 37 -0.54 6.43 9.11
CA GLU A 37 -0.67 5.29 10.02
C GLU A 37 -2.02 4.61 9.85
N ARG A 38 -3.11 5.38 9.72
CA ARG A 38 -4.44 4.83 9.39
C ARG A 38 -4.39 4.07 8.07
N PHE A 39 -3.81 4.65 7.02
CA PHE A 39 -3.64 3.99 5.72
C PHE A 39 -2.76 2.74 5.82
N ALA A 40 -1.65 2.79 6.57
CA ALA A 40 -0.74 1.65 6.71
C ALA A 40 -1.37 0.48 7.47
N LEU A 41 -2.12 0.77 8.54
CA LEU A 41 -2.69 -0.22 9.46
C LEU A 41 -4.13 -0.64 9.13
N ALA A 42 -4.81 0.06 8.21
CA ALA A 42 -6.18 -0.26 7.83
C ALA A 42 -6.31 -1.68 7.27
N THR A 43 -7.35 -2.38 7.72
CA THR A 43 -7.76 -3.68 7.15
C THR A 43 -8.29 -3.48 5.74
N ASP A 44 -9.14 -2.46 5.55
CA ASP A 44 -9.51 -1.97 4.22
C ASP A 44 -8.96 -0.56 4.00
N ARG A 45 -7.88 -0.46 3.21
CA ARG A 45 -7.26 0.82 2.88
C ARG A 45 -8.16 1.73 2.03
N ALA A 46 -9.20 1.19 1.39
CA ALA A 46 -10.14 2.00 0.64
C ALA A 46 -10.95 2.95 1.56
N GLU A 47 -11.22 2.55 2.80
CA GLU A 47 -11.89 3.41 3.78
C GLU A 47 -11.04 4.62 4.14
N ALA A 48 -9.74 4.42 4.41
CA ALA A 48 -8.80 5.52 4.65
C ALA A 48 -8.72 6.47 3.44
N LEU A 49 -8.66 5.92 2.22
CA LEU A 49 -8.64 6.75 1.01
C LEU A 49 -9.88 7.64 0.84
N ALA A 50 -11.05 7.20 1.33
CA ALA A 50 -12.28 7.99 1.24
C ALA A 50 -12.24 9.29 2.05
N GLU A 51 -11.33 9.40 3.04
CA GLU A 51 -11.10 10.63 3.80
C GLU A 51 -10.36 11.70 2.98
N LEU A 52 -9.66 11.32 1.91
CA LEU A 52 -8.85 12.23 1.09
C LEU A 52 -9.72 13.08 0.16
N ILE A 53 -9.45 14.38 0.13
CA ILE A 53 -10.15 15.31 -0.75
C ILE A 53 -9.74 15.05 -2.21
N PRO A 54 -10.68 14.70 -3.12
CA PRO A 54 -10.38 14.44 -4.52
C PRO A 54 -9.61 15.57 -5.21
N GLY A 55 -8.60 15.19 -5.98
CA GLY A 55 -7.78 16.13 -6.75
C GLY A 55 -6.72 16.88 -5.94
N THR A 56 -6.55 16.59 -4.65
CA THR A 56 -5.39 17.05 -3.87
C THR A 56 -4.13 16.22 -4.13
N ARG A 57 -2.96 16.72 -3.71
CA ARG A 57 -1.70 15.98 -3.83
C ARG A 57 -1.69 14.66 -3.06
N ASP A 58 -2.28 14.65 -1.86
CA ASP A 58 -2.37 13.42 -1.04
C ASP A 58 -3.33 12.42 -1.67
N TYR A 59 -4.47 12.88 -2.20
CA TYR A 59 -5.36 12.04 -3.00
C TYR A 59 -4.60 11.32 -4.12
N TYR A 60 -3.89 12.05 -4.98
CA TYR A 60 -3.17 11.38 -6.07
C TYR A 60 -2.10 10.40 -5.56
N PHE A 61 -1.30 10.81 -4.58
CA PHE A 61 -0.20 9.98 -4.07
C PHE A 61 -0.70 8.66 -3.47
N TYR A 62 -1.65 8.71 -2.53
CA TYR A 62 -2.13 7.51 -1.84
C TYR A 62 -3.02 6.64 -2.73
N HIS A 63 -3.78 7.23 -3.65
CA HIS A 63 -4.49 6.43 -4.66
C HIS A 63 -3.51 5.73 -5.60
N CYS A 64 -2.46 6.38 -6.09
CA CYS A 64 -1.42 5.71 -6.88
C CYS A 64 -0.75 4.58 -6.10
N LEU A 65 -0.37 4.82 -4.84
CA LEU A 65 0.26 3.83 -3.99
C LEU A 65 -0.64 2.60 -3.76
N TYR A 66 -1.93 2.81 -3.50
CA TYR A 66 -2.89 1.73 -3.32
C TYR A 66 -3.11 0.91 -4.60
N ARG A 67 -3.21 1.58 -5.75
CA ARG A 67 -3.31 0.92 -7.06
C ARG A 67 -2.06 0.11 -7.40
N GLN A 68 -0.87 0.63 -7.09
CA GLN A 68 0.41 -0.10 -7.23
C GLN A 68 0.43 -1.39 -6.41
N GLN A 69 -0.05 -1.35 -5.16
CA GLN A 69 -0.12 -2.53 -4.28
C GLN A 69 -1.04 -3.62 -4.83
N ARG A 70 -2.01 -3.25 -5.68
CA ARG A 70 -2.98 -4.14 -6.31
C ARG A 70 -2.58 -4.58 -7.72
N GLY A 71 -1.43 -4.13 -8.22
CA GLY A 71 -0.97 -4.43 -9.58
C GLY A 71 -1.74 -3.67 -10.68
N GLU A 72 -2.52 -2.64 -10.30
CA GLU A 72 -3.38 -1.88 -11.21
C GLU A 72 -2.58 -0.76 -11.91
N TYR A 73 -1.46 -1.10 -12.54
CA TYR A 73 -0.46 -0.13 -13.02
C TYR A 73 -0.98 0.82 -14.10
N ASP A 74 -1.89 0.35 -14.97
CA ASP A 74 -2.46 1.20 -16.02
C ASP A 74 -3.37 2.30 -15.46
N GLU A 75 -4.00 2.04 -14.30
CA GLU A 75 -4.76 3.06 -13.58
C GLU A 75 -3.83 4.09 -12.92
N VAL A 76 -2.67 3.64 -12.43
CA VAL A 76 -1.64 4.54 -11.90
C VAL A 76 -1.13 5.46 -13.02
N ASP A 77 -0.92 4.95 -14.24
CA ASP A 77 -0.49 5.77 -15.39
C ASP A 77 -1.51 6.89 -15.70
N ARG A 78 -2.82 6.57 -15.65
CA ARG A 78 -3.90 7.57 -15.83
C ARG A 78 -3.92 8.61 -14.71
N LEU A 79 -3.79 8.18 -13.45
CA LEU A 79 -3.76 9.08 -12.29
C LEU A 79 -2.53 9.98 -12.31
N LEU A 80 -1.36 9.43 -12.65
CA LEU A 80 -0.11 10.18 -12.80
C LEU A 80 -0.23 11.26 -13.87
N ALA A 81 -0.81 10.94 -15.03
CA ALA A 81 -1.01 11.93 -16.10
C ALA A 81 -1.83 13.13 -15.60
N THR A 82 -2.97 12.86 -14.95
CA THR A 82 -3.85 13.89 -14.38
C THR A 82 -3.16 14.68 -13.27
N TRP A 83 -2.39 14.00 -12.41
CA TRP A 83 -1.65 14.62 -11.32
C TRP A 83 -0.57 15.57 -11.85
N ILE A 84 0.24 15.12 -12.80
CA ILE A 84 1.31 15.89 -13.42
C ILE A 84 0.76 17.11 -14.15
N GLU A 85 -0.37 16.98 -14.86
CA GLU A 85 -1.02 18.11 -15.51
C GLU A 85 -1.41 19.20 -14.51
N ARG A 86 -1.96 18.82 -13.36
CA ARG A 86 -2.46 19.76 -12.35
C ARG A 86 -1.38 20.41 -11.50
N TYR A 87 -0.36 19.64 -11.09
CA TYR A 87 0.62 20.07 -10.09
C TYR A 87 2.07 20.06 -10.59
N GLY A 88 2.30 19.67 -11.84
CA GLY A 88 3.62 19.49 -12.39
C GLY A 88 4.35 18.27 -11.83
N ARG A 89 5.60 18.09 -12.25
CA ARG A 89 6.48 17.06 -11.72
C ARG A 89 7.03 17.48 -10.35
N THR A 90 6.84 16.63 -9.36
CA THR A 90 7.29 16.83 -7.98
C THR A 90 8.12 15.63 -7.50
N ALA A 91 8.74 15.76 -6.32
CA ALA A 91 9.46 14.65 -5.70
C ALA A 91 8.56 13.42 -5.45
N ARG A 92 7.27 13.63 -5.12
CA ARG A 92 6.31 12.52 -4.93
C ARG A 92 5.84 11.88 -6.23
N VAL A 93 5.71 12.66 -7.31
CA VAL A 93 5.46 12.09 -8.66
C VAL A 93 6.61 11.16 -9.05
N ASN A 94 7.83 11.67 -8.91
CA ASN A 94 9.06 10.91 -9.15
C ASN A 94 9.10 9.61 -8.34
N GLU A 95 8.67 9.65 -7.07
CA GLU A 95 8.60 8.46 -6.22
C GLU A 95 7.65 7.41 -6.79
N ILE A 96 6.44 7.79 -7.18
CA ILE A 96 5.47 6.87 -7.77
C ILE A 96 5.97 6.34 -9.12
N GLU A 97 6.52 7.18 -10.00
CA GLU A 97 7.12 6.76 -11.28
C GLU A 97 8.25 5.74 -11.06
N ASN A 98 9.17 6.02 -10.14
CA ASN A 98 10.27 5.11 -9.80
C ASN A 98 9.77 3.76 -9.29
N ARG A 99 8.80 3.78 -8.36
CA ARG A 99 8.19 2.57 -7.81
C ARG A 99 7.51 1.76 -8.91
N GLN A 100 6.75 2.41 -9.79
CA GLN A 100 6.04 1.76 -10.88
C GLN A 100 7.00 1.02 -11.82
N ALA A 101 8.11 1.64 -12.20
CA ALA A 101 9.14 1.01 -13.02
C ALA A 101 9.67 -0.27 -12.36
N LEU A 102 10.04 -0.21 -11.07
CA LEU A 102 10.51 -1.39 -10.33
C LEU A 102 9.44 -2.48 -10.20
N LEU A 103 8.17 -2.10 -9.98
CA LEU A 103 7.06 -3.05 -9.89
C LEU A 103 6.77 -3.74 -11.24
N ARG A 104 6.95 -3.05 -12.37
CA ARG A 104 6.80 -3.61 -13.72
C ARG A 104 8.00 -4.43 -14.19
N SER A 105 9.10 -4.47 -13.43
CA SER A 105 10.31 -5.22 -13.82
C SER A 105 10.07 -6.69 -14.13
N GLY A 106 9.12 -7.34 -13.47
CA GLY A 106 8.76 -8.74 -13.76
C GLY A 106 8.02 -8.93 -15.10
N GLN A 107 7.44 -7.88 -15.66
CA GLN A 107 6.74 -7.88 -16.95
C GLN A 107 7.66 -7.46 -18.10
N ASP A 108 8.43 -6.40 -17.88
CA ASP A 108 9.37 -5.84 -18.87
C ASP A 108 10.65 -5.33 -18.16
N PRO A 109 11.66 -6.20 -17.97
CA PRO A 109 12.93 -5.84 -17.37
C PRO A 109 13.68 -4.78 -18.19
N ASP A 110 13.65 -4.87 -19.52
CA ASP A 110 14.41 -3.98 -20.41
C ASP A 110 13.91 -2.56 -20.31
N ALA A 111 12.58 -2.35 -20.37
CA ALA A 111 11.99 -1.03 -20.17
C ALA A 111 12.30 -0.46 -18.78
N THR A 112 12.36 -1.32 -17.76
CA THR A 112 12.73 -0.90 -16.40
C THR A 112 14.19 -0.45 -16.34
N TYR A 113 15.10 -1.20 -16.94
CA TYR A 113 16.51 -0.81 -17.00
C TYR A 113 16.72 0.49 -17.78
N ASP A 114 16.01 0.67 -18.90
CA ASP A 114 16.03 1.91 -19.67
C ASP A 114 15.56 3.10 -18.83
N PHE A 115 14.45 2.93 -18.12
CA PHE A 115 13.96 3.93 -17.17
C PHE A 115 15.03 4.26 -16.12
N LEU A 116 15.64 3.25 -15.48
CA LEU A 116 16.64 3.47 -14.43
C LEU A 116 17.92 4.13 -14.97
N ARG A 117 18.40 3.74 -16.15
CA ARG A 117 19.56 4.35 -16.81
C ARG A 117 19.32 5.84 -17.03
N ASN A 118 18.15 6.19 -17.57
CA ASN A 118 17.76 7.58 -17.82
C ASN A 118 17.58 8.34 -16.50
N ARG A 119 16.91 7.73 -15.52
CA ARG A 119 16.57 8.34 -14.23
C ARG A 119 17.82 8.66 -13.39
N LEU A 120 18.81 7.78 -13.43
CA LEU A 120 20.05 7.89 -12.67
C LEU A 120 21.19 8.53 -13.47
N GLY A 121 21.00 8.80 -14.76
CA GLY A 121 22.02 9.38 -15.64
C GLY A 121 23.23 8.45 -15.85
N LEU A 122 23.01 7.13 -15.93
CA LEU A 122 24.09 6.16 -16.07
C LEU A 122 24.65 6.15 -17.50
N ARG A 123 25.96 6.36 -17.63
CA ARG A 123 26.65 6.42 -18.92
C ARG A 123 27.47 5.17 -19.26
N PHE A 124 27.88 4.40 -18.26
CA PHE A 124 28.71 3.19 -18.39
C PHE A 124 29.97 3.35 -19.27
N ASP A 125 30.53 4.56 -19.35
CA ASP A 125 31.69 4.93 -20.16
C ASP A 125 33.02 4.93 -19.37
N ALA A 126 33.01 4.45 -18.12
CA ALA A 126 34.20 4.30 -17.29
C ALA A 126 35.18 3.31 -17.91
N GLN A 127 36.46 3.69 -18.01
CA GLN A 127 37.54 2.85 -18.53
C GLN A 127 38.55 2.56 -17.41
N GLN A 128 39.13 1.36 -17.42
CA GLN A 128 40.20 1.00 -16.49
C GLN A 128 41.46 1.80 -16.82
N HIS A 129 41.92 2.62 -15.87
CA HIS A 129 43.23 3.27 -15.98
C HIS A 129 44.30 2.36 -15.36
N VAL A 130 45.10 1.71 -16.21
CA VAL A 130 46.27 0.95 -15.75
C VAL A 130 47.43 1.92 -15.55
N ARG A 131 47.88 2.12 -14.30
CA ARG A 131 49.16 2.77 -14.02
C ARG A 131 50.28 1.80 -14.40
N GLY A 132 51.10 2.21 -15.37
CA GLY A 132 52.38 1.57 -15.67
C GLY A 132 53.44 1.89 -14.62
#